data_AF-A0A0A0GLF1-F1
#
_entry.id   AF-A0A0A0GLF1-F1
#
_cell.length_a   1.000
_cell.length_b   1.000
_cell.length_c   1.000
_cell.angle_alpha   90.00
_cell.angle_beta   90.00
_cell.angle_gamma   90.00
#
_symmetry.space_group_name_H-M   'P 1'
#
loop_
_entity.id
_entity.type
_entity.pdbx_description
1 polymer ?
#
loop_
_entity_poly.entity_id
_entity_poly.type
_entity_poly.pdbx_seq_one_letter_code
_entity_poly.pdbx_strand_id
1 'polypeptide(L)'
;MKVVFNVMDGFDKTFLPLEFSGFHGRNGYCYLRVQIKHGFIVFSCAQLLNYYRTSVTNAIEQVREAAVNALFREGVLSYTQQKEFLDILKTSQRVDKEIDSQLWDYINANSIWFEYYNHNESLFLNDHFHIASFEGNRNPLWKKTSLEDLERAYPEFDFVIHKHHLEKWINGGLSPENVKKTIKEKGWSNKMLAARWGCTEVWVSKIINDENRKVQWNDAINGLPVISDNMI
;
A
#
# COMPACT_ATOMS: atom_id res chain seq x y z
N MET A 1 14.08 -15.54 25.11
CA MET A 1 14.94 -15.15 23.98
C MET A 1 14.95 -13.64 23.83
N LYS A 2 16.13 -13.06 23.62
CA LYS A 2 16.26 -11.64 23.29
C LYS A 2 16.55 -11.47 21.79
N VAL A 3 15.77 -10.64 21.11
CA VAL A 3 16.00 -10.25 19.72
C VAL A 3 16.57 -8.84 19.69
N VAL A 4 17.65 -8.65 18.94
CA VAL A 4 18.23 -7.32 18.68
C VAL A 4 17.98 -6.97 17.23
N PHE A 5 17.18 -5.93 16.99
CA PHE A 5 16.91 -5.40 15.66
C PHE A 5 17.97 -4.38 15.28
N ASN A 6 18.44 -4.48 14.04
CA ASN A 6 19.37 -3.53 13.44
C ASN A 6 18.70 -2.92 12.22
N VAL A 7 18.80 -1.60 12.10
CA VAL A 7 18.25 -0.85 10.98
C VAL A 7 19.38 -0.05 10.29
N MET A 8 19.40 -0.08 8.97
CA MET A 8 20.37 0.68 8.17
C MET A 8 20.00 2.16 8.21
N ASP A 9 20.96 2.98 8.63
CA ASP A 9 20.77 4.43 8.71
C ASP A 9 20.90 5.12 7.33
N GLY A 10 20.27 6.27 7.18
CA GLY A 10 20.30 7.05 5.93
C GLY A 10 19.51 6.45 4.77
N PHE A 11 18.61 5.51 5.03
CA PHE A 11 17.74 4.93 4.01
C PHE A 11 16.60 5.89 3.64
N ASP A 12 16.40 6.14 2.34
CA ASP A 12 15.24 6.87 1.82
C ASP A 12 14.80 6.22 0.52
N LYS A 13 13.63 5.56 0.53
CA LYS A 13 13.10 4.86 -0.64
C LYS A 13 11.60 4.97 -0.74
N THR A 14 11.13 5.16 -1.96
CA THR A 14 9.70 5.06 -2.31
C THR A 14 9.41 3.71 -2.95
N PHE A 15 8.46 2.99 -2.37
CA PHE A 15 7.80 1.81 -2.91
C PHE A 15 6.51 2.25 -3.60
N LEU A 16 6.52 2.25 -4.94
CA LEU A 16 5.40 2.70 -5.74
C LEU A 16 5.15 1.75 -6.94
N PRO A 17 4.13 0.88 -6.85
CA PRO A 17 3.30 0.61 -5.68
C PRO A 17 4.03 -0.30 -4.67
N LEU A 18 3.71 -0.13 -3.39
CA LEU A 18 3.83 -1.21 -2.41
C LEU A 18 2.61 -2.13 -2.58
N GLU A 19 2.85 -3.42 -2.77
CA GLU A 19 1.80 -4.45 -2.79
C GLU A 19 1.57 -5.01 -1.38
N PHE A 20 0.30 -5.17 -0.98
CA PHE A 20 -0.09 -5.75 0.30
C PHE A 20 -1.27 -6.71 0.15
N SER A 21 -1.48 -7.58 1.13
CA SER A 21 -2.62 -8.49 1.15
C SER A 21 -3.90 -7.68 1.38
N GLY A 22 -4.75 -7.56 0.37
CA GLY A 22 -6.03 -6.87 0.48
C GLY A 22 -7.17 -7.81 0.90
N PHE A 23 -8.40 -7.29 0.87
CA PHE A 23 -9.60 -8.05 1.21
C PHE A 23 -10.09 -8.91 0.04
N HIS A 24 -10.88 -9.95 0.36
CA HIS A 24 -11.51 -10.85 -0.61
C HIS A 24 -10.52 -11.57 -1.54
N GLY A 25 -9.32 -11.90 -1.04
CA GLY A 25 -8.30 -12.64 -1.78
C GLY A 25 -7.66 -11.86 -2.92
N ARG A 26 -7.73 -10.53 -2.91
CA ARG A 26 -7.09 -9.65 -3.90
C ARG A 26 -6.01 -8.81 -3.24
N ASN A 27 -4.89 -8.62 -3.93
CA ASN A 27 -3.84 -7.72 -3.47
C ASN A 27 -4.29 -6.26 -3.59
N GLY A 28 -3.88 -5.47 -2.60
CA GLY A 28 -3.97 -4.03 -2.59
C GLY A 28 -2.65 -3.36 -2.94
N TYR A 29 -2.73 -2.09 -3.31
CA TYR A 29 -1.57 -1.27 -3.69
C TYR A 29 -1.64 0.10 -3.03
N CYS A 30 -0.51 0.58 -2.52
CA CYS A 30 -0.41 1.93 -1.96
C CYS A 30 0.89 2.62 -2.37
N TYR A 31 0.96 3.94 -2.15
CA TYR A 31 2.23 4.63 -2.08
C TYR A 31 2.81 4.41 -0.69
N LEU A 32 4.10 4.06 -0.62
CA LEU A 32 4.84 4.05 0.63
C LEU A 32 6.22 4.68 0.38
N ARG A 33 6.59 5.69 1.17
CA ARG A 33 7.99 6.12 1.31
C ARG A 33 8.47 5.76 2.71
N VAL A 34 9.67 5.21 2.80
CA VAL A 34 10.32 4.92 4.08
C VAL A 34 11.60 5.73 4.16
N GLN A 35 11.72 6.49 5.25
CA GLN A 35 12.92 7.25 5.58
C GLN A 35 13.46 6.78 6.92
N ILE A 36 14.78 6.64 7.05
CA ILE A 36 15.45 6.19 8.27
C ILE A 36 16.59 7.14 8.58
N LYS A 37 16.55 7.75 9.77
CA LYS A 37 17.59 8.64 10.29
C LYS A 37 17.81 8.37 11.77
N HIS A 38 19.07 8.23 12.18
CA HIS A 38 19.48 7.95 13.56
C HIS A 38 18.75 6.74 14.17
N GLY A 39 18.45 5.73 13.34
CA GLY A 39 17.69 4.54 13.75
C GLY A 39 16.17 4.74 13.92
N PHE A 40 15.65 5.95 13.69
CA PHE A 40 14.22 6.24 13.70
C PHE A 40 13.63 6.14 12.30
N ILE A 41 12.45 5.50 12.18
CA ILE A 41 11.83 5.18 10.90
C ILE A 41 10.56 6.02 10.69
N VAL A 42 10.44 6.67 9.54
CA VAL A 42 9.20 7.32 9.10
C VAL A 42 8.61 6.52 7.95
N PHE A 43 7.42 5.97 8.17
CA PHE A 43 6.61 5.34 7.13
C PHE A 43 5.56 6.34 6.64
N SER A 44 5.74 6.85 5.42
CA SER A 44 4.81 7.77 4.77
C SER A 44 3.95 7.03 3.76
N CYS A 45 2.72 6.73 4.14
CA CYS A 45 1.76 5.99 3.34
C CYS A 45 0.69 6.92 2.74
N ALA A 46 0.26 6.64 1.52
CA ALA A 46 -0.84 7.35 0.91
C ALA A 46 -1.69 6.43 0.03
N GLN A 47 -2.97 6.74 -0.01
CA GLN A 47 -3.90 6.16 -0.98
C GLN A 47 -3.51 6.63 -2.39
N LEU A 48 -3.43 5.69 -3.31
CA LEU A 48 -3.17 5.97 -4.73
C LEU A 48 -4.42 6.58 -5.37
N LEU A 49 -4.25 7.54 -6.27
CA LEU A 49 -5.35 8.18 -6.99
C LEU A 49 -5.90 7.25 -8.08
N ASN A 50 -7.22 7.29 -8.32
CA ASN A 50 -7.92 6.37 -9.23
C ASN A 50 -7.72 4.88 -8.88
N TYR A 51 -7.49 4.57 -7.59
CA TYR A 51 -7.43 3.21 -7.08
C TYR A 51 -8.72 2.87 -6.34
N TYR A 52 -9.33 1.75 -6.71
CA TYR A 52 -10.66 1.34 -6.18
C TYR A 52 -10.65 -0.05 -5.52
N ARG A 53 -9.48 -0.60 -5.21
CA ARG A 53 -9.39 -1.87 -4.46
C ARG A 53 -9.37 -1.56 -2.96
N THR A 54 -8.71 -2.41 -2.18
CA THR A 54 -8.64 -2.29 -0.73
C THR A 54 -7.97 -1.00 -0.29
N SER A 55 -8.71 -0.12 0.41
CA SER A 55 -8.16 1.15 0.89
C SER A 55 -7.06 0.94 1.92
N VAL A 56 -6.09 1.86 1.92
CA VAL A 56 -4.96 1.87 2.86
C VAL A 56 -5.45 1.87 4.30
N THR A 57 -6.38 2.77 4.64
CA THR A 57 -6.93 2.93 5.98
C THR A 57 -7.49 1.62 6.53
N ASN A 58 -8.26 0.91 5.72
CA ASN A 58 -8.95 -0.30 6.16
C ASN A 58 -7.97 -1.48 6.29
N ALA A 59 -6.89 -1.49 5.52
CA ALA A 59 -5.90 -2.55 5.50
C ALA A 59 -4.53 -2.11 6.04
N ILE A 60 -4.52 -1.11 6.93
CA ILE A 60 -3.27 -0.50 7.40
C ILE A 60 -2.35 -1.53 8.08
N GLU A 61 -2.91 -2.51 8.79
CA GLU A 61 -2.16 -3.61 9.40
C GLU A 61 -1.43 -4.46 8.34
N GLN A 62 -2.08 -4.75 7.20
CA GLN A 62 -1.47 -5.50 6.10
C GLN A 62 -0.45 -4.66 5.33
N VAL A 63 -0.68 -3.35 5.21
CA VAL A 63 0.30 -2.40 4.65
C VAL A 63 1.56 -2.38 5.51
N ARG A 64 1.42 -2.38 6.84
CA ARG A 64 2.55 -2.43 7.77
C ARG A 64 3.36 -3.70 7.63
N GLU A 65 2.69 -4.85 7.57
CA GLU A 65 3.34 -6.14 7.31
C GLU A 65 4.11 -6.11 5.99
N ALA A 66 3.49 -5.64 4.91
CA ALA A 66 4.13 -5.54 3.60
C ALA A 66 5.36 -4.63 3.61
N ALA A 67 5.27 -3.49 4.29
CA ALA A 67 6.34 -2.51 4.44
C ALA A 67 7.53 -3.07 5.24
N VAL A 68 7.28 -3.65 6.41
CA VAL A 68 8.33 -4.26 7.25
C VAL A 68 9.00 -5.43 6.53
N ASN A 69 8.21 -6.27 5.85
CA ASN A 69 8.73 -7.34 5.01
C ASN A 69 9.57 -6.81 3.84
N ALA A 70 9.23 -5.65 3.27
CA ALA A 70 10.05 -5.00 2.25
C ALA A 70 11.41 -4.57 2.82
N LEU A 71 11.44 -4.01 4.04
CA LEU A 71 12.71 -3.64 4.69
C LEU A 71 13.60 -4.86 4.99
N PHE A 72 13.01 -5.99 5.40
CA PHE A 72 13.76 -7.25 5.55
C PHE A 72 14.34 -7.74 4.22
N ARG A 73 13.54 -7.74 3.14
CA ARG A 73 14.00 -8.17 1.81
C ARG A 73 15.13 -7.30 1.25
N GLU A 74 15.09 -6.01 1.53
CA GLU A 74 16.11 -5.04 1.10
C GLU A 74 17.34 -5.05 2.02
N GLY A 75 17.35 -5.85 3.10
CA GLY A 75 18.44 -5.87 4.08
C GLY A 75 18.55 -4.61 4.94
N VAL A 76 17.55 -3.73 4.87
CA VAL A 76 17.49 -2.45 5.61
C VAL A 76 17.13 -2.71 7.06
N LEU A 77 16.24 -3.67 7.32
CA LEU A 77 15.93 -4.18 8.64
C LEU A 77 16.46 -5.60 8.75
N SER A 78 17.13 -5.90 9.85
CA SER A 78 17.60 -7.24 10.18
C SER A 78 17.49 -7.47 11.68
N TYR A 79 17.66 -8.72 12.10
CA TYR A 79 17.73 -9.01 13.52
C TYR A 79 18.73 -10.12 13.82
N THR A 80 19.25 -10.11 15.04
CA THR A 80 20.06 -11.19 15.59
C THR A 80 19.36 -11.76 16.81
N GLN A 81 19.32 -13.10 16.88
CA GLN A 81 18.78 -13.80 18.04
C GLN A 81 19.88 -14.11 19.04
N GLN A 82 19.65 -13.74 20.30
CA GLN A 82 20.46 -14.19 21.42
C GLN A 82 19.68 -15.30 22.15
N LYS A 83 20.12 -16.54 21.94
CA LYS A 83 19.49 -17.74 22.53
C LYS A 83 19.93 -17.88 23.99
N GLU A 84 18.96 -17.96 24.88
CA GLU A 84 19.20 -18.35 26.27
C GLU A 84 19.10 -19.87 26.41
N PHE A 85 19.73 -20.42 27.46
CA PHE A 85 19.81 -21.87 27.69
C PHE A 85 18.44 -22.58 27.71
N LEU A 86 17.38 -21.91 28.16
CA LEU A 86 16.01 -22.45 28.21
C LEU A 86 15.25 -22.34 26.87
N ASP A 87 15.74 -21.55 25.91
CA ASP A 87 15.07 -21.37 24.61
C ASP A 87 15.15 -22.62 23.71
N ILE A 88 16.05 -23.56 24.01
CA ILE A 88 16.24 -24.83 23.27
C ILE A 88 15.01 -25.75 23.39
N LEU A 89 14.21 -25.58 24.44
CA LEU A 89 13.00 -26.39 24.69
C LEU A 89 11.73 -25.81 24.04
N LYS A 90 11.82 -24.63 23.41
CA LYS A 90 10.66 -23.98 22.79
C LYS A 90 10.38 -24.56 21.40
N THR A 91 9.09 -24.67 21.05
CA THR A 91 8.68 -25.02 19.69
C THR A 91 8.98 -23.86 18.74
N SER A 92 9.23 -24.17 17.46
CA SER A 92 9.47 -23.16 16.42
C SER A 92 8.34 -22.12 16.36
N GLN A 93 7.08 -22.56 16.37
CA GLN A 93 5.92 -21.66 16.36
C GLN A 93 5.89 -20.68 17.54
N ARG A 94 6.36 -21.11 18.73
CA ARG A 94 6.42 -20.23 19.90
C ARG A 94 7.55 -19.22 19.77
N VAL A 95 8.69 -19.63 19.22
CA VAL A 95 9.83 -18.76 18.93
C VAL A 95 9.43 -17.70 17.90
N ASP A 96 8.78 -18.09 16.80
CA ASP A 96 8.35 -17.17 15.74
C ASP A 96 7.37 -16.11 16.29
N LYS A 97 6.41 -16.52 17.11
CA LYS A 97 5.47 -15.58 17.76
C LYS A 97 6.17 -14.59 18.71
N GLU A 98 7.21 -15.03 19.41
CA GLU A 98 8.00 -14.19 20.32
C GLU A 98 8.85 -13.17 19.53
N ILE A 99 9.39 -13.56 18.37
CA ILE A 99 10.10 -12.67 17.45
C ILE A 99 9.13 -11.64 16.87
N ASP A 100 7.97 -12.07 16.37
CA ASP A 100 6.96 -11.18 15.80
C ASP A 100 6.49 -10.14 16.82
N SER A 101 6.26 -10.55 18.07
CA SER A 101 5.89 -9.62 19.15
C SER A 101 6.99 -8.58 19.38
N GLN A 102 8.25 -9.01 19.55
CA GLN A 102 9.37 -8.10 19.77
C GLN A 102 9.62 -7.18 18.56
N LEU A 103 9.36 -7.65 17.34
CA LEU A 103 9.45 -6.86 16.12
C LEU A 103 8.45 -5.71 16.14
N TRP A 104 7.18 -6.00 16.44
CA TRP A 104 6.16 -4.95 16.46
C TRP A 104 6.37 -3.97 17.60
N ASP A 105 6.85 -4.42 18.76
CA ASP A 105 7.25 -3.53 19.86
C ASP A 105 8.40 -2.59 19.42
N TYR A 106 9.41 -3.13 18.74
CA TYR A 106 10.51 -2.33 18.18
C TYR A 106 10.03 -1.31 17.15
N ILE A 107 9.20 -1.73 16.19
CA ILE A 107 8.65 -0.84 15.17
C ILE A 107 7.80 0.25 15.82
N ASN A 108 6.94 -0.07 16.78
CA ASN A 108 6.09 0.92 17.45
C ASN A 108 6.91 1.94 18.26
N ALA A 109 8.01 1.51 18.88
CA ALA A 109 8.86 2.38 19.69
C ALA A 109 9.80 3.27 18.86
N ASN A 110 10.17 2.84 17.65
CA ASN A 110 11.20 3.48 16.83
C ASN A 110 10.68 3.95 15.46
N SER A 111 9.37 4.13 15.32
CA SER A 111 8.80 4.66 14.08
C SER A 111 7.56 5.51 14.27
N ILE A 112 7.23 6.28 13.24
CA ILE A 112 5.89 6.82 13.04
C ILE A 112 5.29 6.30 11.74
N TRP A 113 3.97 6.14 11.77
CA TRP A 113 3.16 5.81 10.60
C TRP A 113 2.32 7.02 10.23
N PHE A 114 2.71 7.65 9.14
CA PHE A 114 2.05 8.83 8.59
C PHE A 114 1.16 8.41 7.43
N GLU A 115 -0.11 8.79 7.49
CA GLU A 115 -1.07 8.59 6.41
C GLU A 115 -1.51 9.92 5.82
N TYR A 116 -1.33 10.05 4.50
CA TYR A 116 -1.73 11.21 3.71
C TYR A 116 -2.94 10.88 2.83
N TYR A 117 -3.92 11.78 2.83
CA TYR A 117 -5.08 11.75 1.94
C TYR A 117 -5.15 13.05 1.15
N ASN A 118 -5.27 12.91 -0.17
CA ASN A 118 -5.45 14.04 -1.07
C ASN A 118 -6.89 14.56 -1.06
N HIS A 119 -7.05 15.88 -0.97
CA HIS A 119 -8.32 16.61 -0.95
C HIS A 119 -9.29 16.30 -2.11
N ASN A 120 -8.82 15.92 -3.30
CA ASN A 120 -9.71 15.78 -4.48
C ASN A 120 -10.65 14.57 -4.41
N GLU A 121 -10.35 13.57 -3.59
CA GLU A 121 -11.16 12.35 -3.42
C GLU A 121 -11.74 12.24 -1.99
N SER A 122 -11.48 13.25 -1.14
CA SER A 122 -11.91 13.30 0.25
C SER A 122 -13.19 14.12 0.37
N LEU A 123 -14.16 13.64 1.17
CA LEU A 123 -15.37 14.41 1.53
C LEU A 123 -15.05 15.73 2.27
N PHE A 124 -13.81 15.90 2.68
CA PHE A 124 -13.31 17.06 3.41
C PHE A 124 -12.47 17.95 2.49
N LEU A 125 -12.65 19.26 2.63
CA LEU A 125 -12.15 20.30 1.72
C LEU A 125 -10.62 20.52 1.72
N ASN A 126 -9.84 19.82 2.56
CA ASN A 126 -8.39 20.01 2.71
C ASN A 126 -7.65 18.66 2.67
N ASP A 127 -6.34 18.68 2.45
CA ASP A 127 -5.50 17.48 2.63
C ASP A 127 -5.56 17.02 4.10
N HIS A 128 -5.59 15.70 4.30
CA HIS A 128 -5.63 15.11 5.64
C HIS A 128 -4.35 14.36 5.96
N PHE A 129 -3.85 14.68 7.15
CA PHE A 129 -2.65 14.08 7.71
C PHE A 129 -3.03 13.38 9.01
N HIS A 130 -2.70 12.10 9.10
CA HIS A 130 -2.92 11.32 10.32
C HIS A 130 -1.65 10.59 10.72
N ILE A 131 -1.40 10.54 12.02
CA ILE A 131 -0.46 9.60 12.60
C ILE A 131 -1.27 8.39 13.08
N ALA A 132 -0.92 7.21 12.58
CA ALA A 132 -1.49 5.95 13.02
C ALA A 132 -0.60 5.36 14.14
N SER A 133 -1.25 4.91 15.21
CA SER A 133 -0.62 4.23 16.35
C SER A 133 -1.30 2.87 16.58
N PHE A 134 -0.58 1.93 17.19
CA PHE A 134 -0.96 0.52 17.21
C PHE A 134 -0.56 -0.17 18.51
N GLU A 135 -1.29 -1.23 18.84
CA GLU A 135 -0.89 -2.21 19.86
C GLU A 135 -0.37 -3.47 19.14
N GLY A 136 0.94 -3.68 19.15
CA GLY A 136 1.59 -4.61 18.23
C GLY A 136 1.34 -4.19 16.76
N ASN A 137 0.76 -5.09 15.96
CA ASN A 137 0.24 -4.75 14.62
C ASN A 137 -1.28 -4.75 14.54
N ARG A 138 -1.95 -4.30 15.60
CA ARG A 138 -3.41 -4.33 15.71
C ARG A 138 -3.96 -3.04 16.29
N ASN A 139 -5.28 -2.92 16.25
CA ASN A 139 -6.05 -1.87 16.92
C ASN A 139 -5.57 -0.46 16.52
N PRO A 140 -5.56 -0.13 15.22
CA PRO A 140 -5.09 1.17 14.75
C PRO A 140 -5.90 2.32 15.36
N LEU A 141 -5.20 3.34 15.85
CA LEU A 141 -5.75 4.61 16.30
C LEU A 141 -5.15 5.76 15.51
N TRP A 142 -6.00 6.55 14.86
CA TRP A 142 -5.59 7.70 14.07
C TRP A 142 -5.70 8.98 14.88
N LYS A 143 -4.59 9.71 14.95
CA LYS A 143 -4.52 11.07 15.48
C LYS A 143 -4.34 12.05 14.33
N LYS A 144 -5.27 12.99 14.18
CA LYS A 144 -5.14 14.08 13.20
C LYS A 144 -3.89 14.93 13.50
N THR A 145 -3.17 15.32 12.46
CA THR A 145 -2.00 16.20 12.54
C THR A 145 -1.99 17.17 11.35
N SER A 146 -0.91 17.93 11.19
CA SER A 146 -0.65 18.82 10.07
C SER A 146 0.78 18.61 9.57
N LEU A 147 1.07 19.03 8.33
CA LEU A 147 2.43 19.01 7.80
C LEU A 147 3.38 19.85 8.67
N GLU A 148 2.92 21.03 9.11
CA GLU A 148 3.71 21.92 9.98
C GLU A 148 4.06 21.26 11.32
N ASP A 149 3.12 20.54 11.94
CA ASP A 149 3.38 19.84 13.20
C ASP A 149 4.37 18.67 13.01
N LEU A 150 4.29 17.97 11.88
CA LEU A 150 5.22 16.88 11.54
C LEU A 150 6.63 17.40 11.30
N GLU A 151 6.78 18.44 10.48
CA GLU A 151 8.07 19.08 10.21
C GLU A 151 8.68 19.68 11.48
N ARG A 152 7.85 20.20 12.40
CA ARG A 152 8.33 20.69 13.70
C ARG A 152 8.80 19.55 14.61
N ALA A 153 8.06 18.44 14.65
CA ALA A 153 8.38 17.30 15.52
C ALA A 153 9.55 16.46 14.98
N TYR A 154 9.70 16.40 13.65
CA TYR A 154 10.65 15.54 12.94
C TYR A 154 11.36 16.34 11.83
N PRO A 155 12.14 17.38 12.18
CA PRO A 155 12.67 18.37 11.22
C PRO A 155 13.66 17.79 10.21
N GLU A 156 14.20 16.60 10.47
CA GLU A 156 15.10 15.92 9.55
C GLU A 156 14.36 15.11 8.48
N PHE A 157 13.05 14.91 8.60
CA PHE A 157 12.27 14.06 7.69
C PHE A 157 11.47 14.88 6.69
N ASP A 158 11.16 14.27 5.54
CA ASP A 158 10.42 14.92 4.46
C ASP A 158 9.06 14.24 4.28
N PHE A 159 8.01 14.95 4.70
CA PHE A 159 6.63 14.49 4.70
C PHE A 159 5.87 14.89 3.43
N VAL A 160 6.52 15.57 2.49
CA VAL A 160 5.86 16.04 1.27
C VAL A 160 5.62 14.85 0.33
N ILE A 161 4.34 14.57 0.07
CA ILE A 161 3.91 13.59 -0.93
C ILE A 161 3.37 14.36 -2.13
N HIS A 162 4.15 14.39 -3.21
CA HIS A 162 3.69 15.04 -4.42
C HIS A 162 2.58 14.25 -5.11
N LYS A 163 1.48 14.92 -5.44
CA LYS A 163 0.31 14.34 -6.11
C LYS A 163 0.68 13.51 -7.34
N HIS A 164 1.64 13.95 -8.15
CA HIS A 164 2.03 13.24 -9.36
C HIS A 164 2.61 11.83 -9.08
N HIS A 165 3.15 11.56 -7.89
CA HIS A 165 3.52 10.20 -7.47
C HIS A 165 2.29 9.33 -7.27
N LEU A 166 1.21 9.89 -6.72
CA LEU A 166 -0.05 9.19 -6.48
C LEU A 166 -0.88 8.97 -7.75
N GLU A 167 -0.60 9.72 -8.83
CA GLU A 167 -1.22 9.54 -10.15
C GLU A 167 -0.42 8.57 -11.03
N LYS A 168 0.90 8.50 -10.87
CA LYS A 168 1.83 7.73 -11.72
C LYS A 168 2.25 6.38 -11.12
N TRP A 169 1.39 5.78 -10.31
CA TRP A 169 1.60 4.43 -9.80
C TRP A 169 1.28 3.42 -10.91
N ILE A 170 2.24 3.19 -11.81
CA ILE A 170 2.10 2.35 -13.02
C ILE A 170 0.96 2.88 -13.94
N ASN A 171 0.96 4.19 -14.20
CA ASN A 171 -0.08 4.94 -14.94
C ASN A 171 -1.46 4.81 -14.29
N GLY A 172 -2.08 5.90 -13.84
CA GLY A 172 -3.48 5.95 -13.35
C GLY A 172 -4.56 5.43 -14.33
N GLY A 173 -4.18 4.79 -15.43
CA GLY A 173 -4.92 3.69 -16.05
C GLY A 173 -4.04 2.45 -16.18
N LEU A 174 -4.54 1.29 -15.70
CA LEU A 174 -4.06 -0.07 -16.00
C LEU A 174 -3.20 -0.12 -17.30
N SER A 175 -2.00 -0.67 -17.33
CA SER A 175 -1.31 -0.86 -18.62
C SER A 175 -2.27 -1.52 -19.64
N PRO A 176 -2.12 -1.28 -20.96
CA PRO A 176 -2.94 -1.94 -21.97
C PRO A 176 -3.03 -3.47 -21.76
N GLU A 177 -1.95 -4.07 -21.29
CA GLU A 177 -1.87 -5.48 -20.91
C GLU A 177 -2.76 -5.82 -19.70
N ASN A 178 -2.73 -5.02 -18.64
CA ASN A 178 -3.56 -5.21 -17.45
C ASN A 178 -5.04 -4.94 -17.73
N VAL A 179 -5.37 -4.01 -18.64
CA VAL A 179 -6.73 -3.81 -19.15
C VAL A 179 -7.20 -5.06 -19.87
N LYS A 180 -6.41 -5.56 -20.83
CA LYS A 180 -6.74 -6.78 -21.58
C LYS A 180 -6.92 -7.97 -20.65
N LYS A 181 -6.06 -8.11 -19.64
CA LYS A 181 -6.16 -9.14 -18.60
C LYS A 181 -7.47 -9.00 -17.82
N THR A 182 -7.79 -7.80 -17.34
CA THR A 182 -9.02 -7.55 -16.56
C THR A 182 -10.28 -7.83 -17.37
N ILE A 183 -10.34 -7.39 -18.62
CA ILE A 183 -11.45 -7.66 -19.54
C ILE A 183 -11.63 -9.16 -19.74
N LYS A 184 -10.52 -9.88 -19.97
CA LYS A 184 -10.52 -11.34 -20.16
C LYS A 184 -10.95 -12.09 -18.90
N GLU A 185 -10.44 -11.72 -17.73
CA GLU A 185 -10.80 -12.32 -16.43
C GLU A 185 -12.29 -12.16 -16.11
N LYS A 186 -12.92 -11.08 -16.56
CA LYS A 186 -14.35 -10.83 -16.40
C LYS A 186 -15.22 -11.48 -17.48
N GLY A 187 -14.62 -12.17 -18.46
CA GLY A 187 -15.32 -12.83 -19.57
C GLY A 187 -15.77 -11.89 -20.69
N TRP A 188 -15.28 -10.65 -20.72
CA TRP A 188 -15.67 -9.67 -21.75
C TRP A 188 -14.79 -9.75 -22.99
N SER A 189 -15.33 -9.33 -24.13
CA SER A 189 -14.60 -9.13 -25.39
C SER A 189 -14.80 -7.70 -25.91
N ASN A 190 -13.93 -7.23 -26.80
CA ASN A 190 -14.07 -5.91 -27.42
C ASN A 190 -15.43 -5.73 -28.12
N LYS A 191 -15.96 -6.80 -28.74
CA LYS A 191 -17.30 -6.83 -29.33
C LYS A 191 -18.41 -6.57 -28.30
N MET A 192 -18.30 -7.19 -27.13
CA MET A 192 -19.30 -7.03 -26.05
C MET A 192 -19.23 -5.63 -25.43
N LEU A 193 -18.02 -5.08 -25.28
CA LEU A 193 -17.81 -3.71 -24.82
C LEU A 193 -18.34 -2.69 -25.83
N ALA A 194 -18.09 -2.92 -27.12
CA ALA A 194 -18.58 -2.08 -28.20
C ALA A 194 -20.12 -2.03 -28.20
N ALA A 195 -20.78 -3.19 -28.07
CA ALA A 195 -22.23 -3.29 -27.94
C ALA A 195 -22.75 -2.59 -26.67
N ARG A 196 -22.10 -2.78 -25.53
CA ARG A 196 -22.50 -2.17 -24.24
C ARG A 196 -22.37 -0.64 -24.25
N TRP A 197 -21.31 -0.11 -24.84
CA TRP A 197 -21.03 1.32 -24.85
C TRP A 197 -21.57 2.05 -26.10
N GLY A 198 -22.26 1.35 -27.00
CA GLY A 198 -22.82 1.94 -28.22
C GLY A 198 -21.76 2.51 -29.16
N CYS A 199 -20.61 1.83 -29.29
CA CYS A 199 -19.47 2.30 -30.07
C CYS A 199 -18.87 1.19 -30.94
N THR A 200 -17.80 1.46 -31.69
CA THR A 200 -17.16 0.46 -32.55
C THR A 200 -16.06 -0.32 -31.83
N GLU A 201 -15.83 -1.57 -32.23
CA GLU A 201 -14.73 -2.40 -31.68
C GLU A 201 -13.35 -1.75 -31.87
N VAL A 202 -13.18 -1.02 -32.97
CA VAL A 202 -11.94 -0.26 -33.25
C VAL A 202 -11.76 0.86 -32.23
N TRP A 203 -12.83 1.56 -31.86
CA TRP A 203 -12.76 2.63 -30.85
C TRP A 203 -12.49 2.07 -29.44
N VAL A 204 -13.13 0.95 -29.09
CA VAL A 204 -12.81 0.21 -27.86
C VAL A 204 -11.34 -0.21 -27.84
N SER A 205 -10.83 -0.76 -28.95
CA SER A 205 -9.42 -1.14 -29.07
C SER A 205 -8.48 0.07 -28.91
N LYS A 206 -8.83 1.23 -29.49
CA LYS A 206 -8.06 2.46 -29.29
C LYS A 206 -8.01 2.88 -27.83
N ILE A 207 -9.14 2.83 -27.12
CA ILE A 207 -9.19 3.14 -25.67
C ILE A 207 -8.34 2.15 -24.88
N ILE A 208 -8.48 0.84 -25.13
CA ILE A 208 -7.76 -0.20 -24.39
C ILE A 208 -6.24 -0.07 -24.56
N ASN A 209 -5.78 0.29 -25.76
CA ASN A 209 -4.36 0.42 -26.07
C ASN A 209 -3.78 1.81 -25.76
N ASP A 210 -4.60 2.78 -25.37
CA ASP A 210 -4.14 4.11 -24.99
C ASP A 210 -3.63 4.09 -23.54
N GLU A 211 -2.34 4.33 -23.38
CA GLU A 211 -1.66 4.43 -22.07
C GLU A 211 -2.09 5.67 -21.29
N ASN A 212 -2.55 6.72 -21.98
CA ASN A 212 -3.01 7.98 -21.41
C ASN A 212 -4.55 8.09 -21.47
N ARG A 213 -5.27 6.96 -21.58
CA ARG A 213 -6.72 6.96 -21.67
C ARG A 213 -7.37 7.63 -20.46
N LYS A 214 -8.47 8.34 -20.71
CA LYS A 214 -9.23 9.04 -19.67
C LYS A 214 -9.69 8.08 -18.57
N VAL A 215 -9.63 8.54 -17.32
CA VAL A 215 -10.00 7.78 -16.10
C VAL A 215 -11.37 7.11 -16.21
N GLN A 216 -12.37 7.80 -16.76
CA GLN A 216 -13.73 7.25 -16.97
C GLN A 216 -13.75 5.88 -17.67
N TRP A 217 -12.77 5.60 -18.53
CA TRP A 217 -12.66 4.33 -19.23
C TRP A 217 -12.09 3.22 -18.34
N ASN A 218 -11.19 3.56 -17.43
CA ASN A 218 -10.72 2.64 -16.40
C ASN A 218 -11.87 2.24 -15.49
N ASP A 219 -12.69 3.21 -15.08
CA ASP A 219 -13.86 2.96 -14.24
C ASP A 219 -14.89 2.10 -14.97
N ALA A 220 -15.14 2.39 -16.25
CA ALA A 220 -16.03 1.58 -17.07
C ALA A 220 -15.55 0.13 -17.21
N ILE A 221 -14.23 -0.10 -17.35
CA ILE A 221 -13.63 -1.44 -17.44
C ILE A 221 -13.64 -2.15 -16.07
N ASN A 222 -13.29 -1.44 -15.00
CA ASN A 222 -13.30 -1.97 -13.64
C ASN A 222 -14.71 -2.27 -13.16
N GLY A 223 -15.70 -1.49 -13.57
CA GLY A 223 -17.12 -1.65 -13.27
C GLY A 223 -17.82 -2.75 -14.08
N LEU A 224 -17.13 -3.41 -15.01
CA LEU A 224 -17.72 -4.54 -15.75
C LEU A 224 -18.11 -5.67 -14.76
N PRO A 225 -19.33 -6.21 -14.85
CA PRO A 225 -19.69 -7.39 -14.07
C PRO A 225 -18.87 -8.60 -14.54
N VAL A 226 -18.62 -9.55 -13.65
CA VAL A 226 -18.07 -10.85 -14.07
C VAL A 226 -19.18 -11.61 -14.78
N ILE A 227 -18.93 -12.04 -16.01
CA ILE A 227 -19.84 -12.92 -16.74
C ILE A 227 -19.59 -14.32 -16.21
N SER A 228 -20.41 -14.76 -15.25
CA SER A 228 -20.45 -16.16 -14.85
C SER A 228 -21.36 -16.93 -15.80
N ASP A 229 -21.00 -18.19 -16.09
CA ASP A 229 -21.72 -19.11 -16.99
C ASP A 229 -23.16 -19.47 -16.55
N ASN A 230 -23.75 -18.76 -15.58
CA ASN A 230 -25.08 -19.04 -15.02
C ASN A 230 -26.20 -18.07 -15.51
N MET A 231 -26.02 -17.37 -16.62
CA MET A 231 -27.12 -16.64 -17.27
C MET A 231 -27.24 -16.98 -18.76
N ILE A 232 -27.54 -18.26 -19.03
CA ILE A 232 -28.29 -18.69 -20.22
C ILE A 232 -29.54 -19.40 -19.74
#